data_AF-A0A0S3TCI8-F1
#
_entry.id   AF-A0A0S3TCI8-F1
#
_cell.length_a   1.000
_cell.length_b   1.000
_cell.length_c   1.000
_cell.angle_alpha   90.00
_cell.angle_beta   90.00
_cell.angle_gamma   90.00
#
_symmetry.space_group_name_H-M   'P 1'
#
loop_
_entity.id
_entity.type
_entity.pdbx_description
1 polymer ?
#
loop_
_entity_poly.entity_id
_entity_poly.type
_entity_poly.pdbx_seq_one_letter_code
_entity_poly.pdbx_strand_id
1 'polypeptide(L)'
;MDVILGFQEVDEVVKKRFKEPLKGDFEETKRQCKENKKLDCKARMLLHQCVSATIFQKVSKAGTTKEIWDILQEGYDNTGKVKKIKLQSLQ
;
A
#
# COMPACT_ATOMS: atom_id res chain seq x y z
N MET A 1 -6.75 -1.62 7.51
CA MET A 1 -6.10 -2.29 6.35
C MET A 1 -5.05 -3.30 6.80
N ASP A 2 -4.35 -3.03 7.90
CA ASP A 2 -3.30 -3.91 8.44
C ASP A 2 -3.69 -5.38 8.62
N VAL A 3 -4.92 -5.68 9.05
CA VAL A 3 -5.40 -7.06 9.23
C VAL A 3 -5.41 -7.85 7.91
N ILE A 4 -5.87 -7.24 6.80
CA ILE A 4 -5.90 -7.93 5.50
C ILE A 4 -4.50 -8.08 4.92
N LEU A 5 -3.60 -7.12 5.16
CA LEU A 5 -2.22 -7.19 4.69
C LEU A 5 -1.43 -8.28 5.41
N GLY A 6 -1.60 -8.40 6.73
CA GLY A 6 -0.99 -9.47 7.53
C GLY A 6 -1.54 -10.85 7.15
N PHE A 7 -2.86 -10.99 6.99
CA PHE A 7 -3.47 -12.25 6.55
C PHE A 7 -3.01 -12.68 5.15
N GLN A 8 -2.76 -11.72 4.26
CA GLN A 8 -2.29 -11.98 2.90
C GLN A 8 -0.77 -12.09 2.79
N GLU A 9 -0.04 -11.95 3.91
CA GLU A 9 1.43 -12.01 4.03
C GLU A 9 2.14 -10.99 3.13
N VAL A 10 1.56 -9.79 2.99
CA VAL A 10 2.12 -8.71 2.16
C VAL A 10 2.54 -7.49 2.97
N ASP A 11 2.31 -7.47 4.28
CA ASP A 11 2.54 -6.28 5.10
C ASP A 11 4.02 -5.86 5.15
N GLU A 12 4.94 -6.83 5.11
CA GLU A 12 6.38 -6.59 5.00
C GLU A 12 6.76 -5.83 3.72
N VAL A 13 6.18 -6.20 2.56
CA VAL A 13 6.46 -5.53 1.27
C VAL A 13 5.78 -4.17 1.17
N VAL A 14 4.65 -3.99 1.85
CA VAL A 14 3.97 -2.69 1.95
C VAL A 14 4.80 -1.71 2.79
N LYS A 15 5.38 -2.18 3.90
CA LYS A 15 6.08 -1.33 4.87
C LYS A 15 7.55 -1.10 4.52
N LYS A 16 8.21 -2.09 3.91
CA LYS A 16 9.65 -2.05 3.59
C LYS A 16 9.88 -1.95 2.08
N ARG A 17 10.80 -1.06 1.68
CA ARG A 17 11.29 -0.99 0.31
C ARG A 17 12.32 -2.11 0.11
N PHE A 18 12.09 -3.02 -0.82
CA PHE A 18 13.09 -4.02 -1.19
C PHE A 18 14.13 -3.41 -2.14
N LYS A 19 15.39 -3.86 -2.02
CA LYS A 19 16.48 -3.43 -2.90
C LYS A 19 16.47 -4.23 -4.20
N GLU A 20 16.78 -3.56 -5.29
CA GLU A 20 16.94 -4.22 -6.58
C GLU A 20 18.32 -4.90 -6.65
N PRO A 21 18.40 -6.17 -7.12
CA PRO A 21 19.64 -6.91 -7.11
C PRO A 21 20.62 -6.35 -8.14
N LEU A 22 21.89 -6.25 -7.75
CA LEU A 22 23.00 -5.84 -8.62
C LEU A 22 23.53 -7.03 -9.43
N LYS A 23 24.25 -6.75 -10.52
CA LYS A 23 24.84 -7.79 -11.40
C LYS A 23 25.75 -8.79 -10.67
N GLY A 24 26.32 -8.41 -9.52
CA GLY A 24 27.20 -9.25 -8.70
C GLY A 24 26.52 -9.97 -7.54
N ASP A 25 25.21 -9.80 -7.35
CA ASP A 25 24.52 -10.39 -6.20
C ASP A 25 24.36 -11.91 -6.33
N PHE A 26 24.41 -12.58 -5.18
CA PHE A 26 24.20 -14.02 -5.07
C PHE A 26 22.83 -14.44 -5.62
N GLU A 27 22.75 -15.67 -6.14
CA GLU A 27 21.51 -16.22 -6.70
C GLU A 27 20.34 -16.25 -5.70
N GLU A 28 20.65 -16.38 -4.40
CA GLU A 28 19.66 -16.27 -3.32
C GLU A 28 19.03 -14.88 -3.24
N THR A 29 19.84 -13.81 -3.32
CA THR A 29 19.36 -12.41 -3.37
C THR A 29 18.47 -12.17 -4.59
N LYS A 30 18.82 -12.75 -5.75
CA LYS A 30 18.00 -12.66 -6.96
C LYS A 30 16.67 -13.41 -6.82
N ARG A 31 16.68 -14.59 -6.19
CA ARG A 31 15.46 -15.37 -5.91
C ARG A 31 14.54 -14.60 -4.96
N GLN A 32 15.07 -14.06 -3.88
CA GLN A 32 14.31 -13.26 -2.92
C GLN A 32 13.72 -12.00 -3.57
N CYS A 33 14.46 -11.33 -4.46
CA CYS A 33 13.91 -10.20 -5.22
C CYS A 33 12.71 -10.62 -6.09
N LYS A 34 12.77 -11.77 -6.76
CA LYS A 34 11.65 -12.28 -7.57
C LYS A 34 10.40 -12.57 -6.72
N GLU A 35 10.58 -13.12 -5.53
CA GLU A 35 9.47 -13.36 -4.59
C GLU A 35 8.88 -12.04 -4.08
N ASN A 36 9.72 -11.10 -3.68
CA ASN A 36 9.28 -9.77 -3.24
C ASN A 36 8.51 -9.04 -4.35
N LYS A 37 8.92 -9.17 -5.62
CA LYS A 37 8.16 -8.61 -6.76
C LYS A 37 6.76 -9.22 -6.90
N LYS A 38 6.60 -10.52 -6.64
CA LYS A 38 5.28 -11.17 -6.67
C LYS A 38 4.39 -10.65 -5.54
N LEU A 39 4.94 -10.55 -4.34
CA LEU A 39 4.23 -10.01 -3.18
C LEU A 39 3.87 -8.53 -3.36
N ASP A 40 4.75 -7.72 -3.97
CA ASP A 40 4.48 -6.32 -4.32
C ASP A 40 3.29 -6.21 -5.29
N CYS A 41 3.25 -7.01 -6.35
CA CYS A 41 2.11 -7.05 -7.26
C CYS A 41 0.80 -7.42 -6.53
N LYS A 42 0.84 -8.42 -5.64
CA LYS A 42 -0.32 -8.84 -4.84
C LYS A 42 -0.79 -7.71 -3.91
N ALA A 43 0.15 -7.05 -3.24
CA ALA A 43 -0.12 -5.94 -2.35
C ALA A 43 -0.75 -4.74 -3.08
N ARG A 44 -0.22 -4.39 -4.26
CA ARG A 44 -0.78 -3.34 -5.13
C ARG A 44 -2.22 -3.65 -5.53
N MET A 45 -2.51 -4.90 -5.90
CA MET A 45 -3.88 -5.30 -6.26
C MET A 45 -4.84 -5.12 -5.08
N LEU A 46 -4.46 -5.55 -3.88
CA LEU A 46 -5.25 -5.37 -2.67
C LEU A 46 -5.46 -3.88 -2.35
N LEU A 47 -4.40 -3.07 -2.47
CA LEU A 47 -4.48 -1.62 -2.28
C LEU A 47 -5.45 -0.98 -3.26
N HIS A 48 -5.37 -1.34 -4.55
CA HIS A 48 -6.30 -0.87 -5.57
C HIS A 48 -7.76 -1.24 -5.27
N GLN A 49 -8.01 -2.43 -4.72
CA GLN A 49 -9.37 -2.87 -4.36
C GLN A 49 -9.94 -2.13 -3.15
N CYS A 50 -9.08 -1.69 -2.21
CA CYS A 50 -9.52 -1.04 -0.98
C CYS A 50 -9.70 0.49 -1.12
N VAL A 51 -9.37 1.08 -2.26
CA VAL A 51 -9.42 2.54 -2.46
C VAL A 51 -10.60 2.96 -3.34
N SER A 52 -11.17 4.13 -3.05
CA SER A 52 -12.20 4.72 -3.91
C SER A 52 -11.62 5.12 -5.27
N ALA A 53 -12.45 5.27 -6.30
CA ALA A 53 -12.00 5.66 -7.65
C ALA A 53 -11.19 6.97 -7.66
N THR A 54 -11.54 7.92 -6.78
CA THR A 54 -10.82 9.19 -6.63
C THR A 54 -9.41 9.00 -6.04
N ILE A 55 -9.26 8.11 -5.07
CA ILE A 55 -7.96 7.77 -4.47
C ILE A 55 -7.14 6.91 -5.45
N PHE A 56 -7.79 5.99 -6.18
CA PHE A 56 -7.17 5.15 -7.21
C PHE A 56 -6.44 5.99 -8.27
N GLN A 57 -7.05 7.06 -8.77
CA GLN A 57 -6.41 7.96 -9.74
C GLN A 57 -5.14 8.64 -9.19
N LYS A 58 -5.05 8.87 -7.88
CA LYS A 58 -3.86 9.44 -7.24
C LYS A 58 -2.74 8.42 -7.09
N VAL A 59 -3.08 7.17 -6.73
CA VAL A 59 -2.10 6.11 -6.51
C VAL A 59 -1.72 5.33 -7.77
N SER A 60 -2.46 5.47 -8.87
CA SER A 60 -2.21 4.75 -10.13
C SER A 60 -0.85 5.05 -10.77
N LYS A 61 -0.25 6.21 -10.43
CA LYS A 61 1.08 6.63 -10.90
C LYS A 61 2.22 6.13 -10.03
N ALA A 62 1.93 5.51 -8.88
CA ALA A 62 2.95 4.97 -8.00
C ALA A 62 3.57 3.69 -8.59
N GLY A 63 4.89 3.61 -8.56
CA GLY A 63 5.65 2.49 -9.09
C GLY A 63 5.81 1.34 -8.10
N THR A 64 5.62 1.59 -6.79
CA THR A 64 5.78 0.59 -5.73
C THR A 64 4.61 0.58 -4.76
N THR A 65 4.37 -0.56 -4.10
CA THR A 65 3.39 -0.67 -3.00
C THR A 65 3.65 0.34 -1.89
N LYS A 66 4.93 0.60 -1.59
CA LYS A 66 5.35 1.56 -0.56
C LYS A 66 4.89 2.98 -0.91
N GLU A 67 5.07 3.41 -2.15
CA GLU A 67 4.61 4.72 -2.61
C GLU A 67 3.08 4.84 -2.56
N ILE A 68 2.34 3.78 -2.93
CA ILE A 68 0.88 3.75 -2.77
C ILE A 68 0.49 3.92 -1.30
N TRP A 69 1.14 3.18 -0.41
CA TRP A 69 0.86 3.21 1.03
C TRP A 69 1.16 4.58 1.65
N ASP A 70 2.28 5.21 1.26
CA ASP A 70 2.64 6.54 1.75
C ASP A 70 1.62 7.61 1.29
N ILE A 71 1.16 7.55 0.03
CA ILE A 71 0.10 8.44 -0.48
C ILE A 71 -1.22 8.21 0.27
N LEU A 72 -1.53 6.95 0.61
CA LEU A 72 -2.72 6.63 1.41
C LEU A 72 -2.61 7.19 2.83
N GLN A 73 -1.47 7.02 3.49
CA GLN A 73 -1.24 7.60 4.81
C GLN A 73 -1.38 9.12 4.77
N GLU A 74 -0.72 9.81 3.84
CA GLU A 74 -0.84 11.28 3.71
C GLU A 74 -2.28 11.72 3.43
N GLY A 75 -2.99 10.99 2.55
CA GLY A 75 -4.37 11.28 2.19
C GLY A 75 -5.34 11.09 3.36
N TYR A 76 -5.15 10.06 4.18
CA TYR A 76 -6.04 9.75 5.30
C TYR A 76 -5.66 10.49 6.60
N ASP A 77 -4.38 10.71 6.86
CA ASP A 77 -3.93 11.50 8.02
C ASP A 77 -4.37 12.98 7.87
N ASN A 78 -4.39 13.53 6.65
CA ASN A 78 -4.97 14.84 6.38
C ASN A 78 -6.51 14.87 6.39
N THR A 79 -7.18 13.72 6.35
CA THR A 79 -8.66 13.64 6.52
C THR A 79 -9.11 13.69 7.98
N GLY A 80 -8.18 13.89 8.94
CA GLY A 80 -8.50 14.21 10.34
C GLY A 80 -9.45 15.42 10.53
N LYS A 81 -9.70 16.21 9.48
CA LYS A 81 -10.92 17.05 9.39
C LYS A 81 -12.15 16.21 9.04
N VAL A 82 -12.40 15.12 9.75
CA VAL A 82 -13.71 14.46 9.74
C VAL A 82 -14.66 15.47 10.38
N LYS A 83 -15.43 16.19 9.57
CA LYS A 83 -16.49 17.07 10.08
C LYS A 83 -17.35 16.22 10.99
N LYS A 84 -17.27 16.50 12.29
CA LYS A 84 -18.17 15.95 13.31
C LYS A 84 -19.56 16.50 12.97
N ILE A 85 -20.30 15.81 12.11
CA ILE A 85 -21.71 16.13 11.89
C ILE A 85 -22.41 15.69 13.17
N LYS A 86 -22.59 16.64 14.09
CA LYS A 86 -23.42 16.45 15.27
C LYS A 86 -24.84 16.32 14.73
N LEU A 87 -25.31 15.09 14.55
CA LEU A 87 -26.71 14.78 14.28
C LEU A 87 -27.52 15.36 15.46
N GLN A 88 -28.05 16.57 15.28
CA GLN A 88 -29.10 17.05 16.13
C GLN A 88 -30.37 16.39 15.62
N SER A 89 -30.89 15.45 16.40
CA SER A 89 -32.21 14.89 16.19
C SER A 89 -33.18 16.05 16.01
N LEU A 90 -33.85 16.07 14.85
CA LEU A 90 -34.95 16.98 14.62
C LEU A 90 -36.07 16.55 15.56
N GLN A 91 -36.32 17.35 16.60
CA GLN A 91 -37.46 17.22 17.49
C GLN A 91 -38.51 18.27 17.11
#